data_AF-A0A150TBB6-F1
#
_entry.id   AF-A0A150TBB6-F1
#
_cell.length_a   1.000
_cell.length_b   1.000
_cell.length_c   1.000
_cell.angle_alpha   90.00
_cell.angle_beta   90.00
_cell.angle_gamma   90.00
#
_symmetry.space_group_name_H-M   'P 1'
#
loop_
_entity.id
_entity.type
_entity.pdbx_description
1 polymer ?
#
loop_
_entity_poly.entity_id
_entity_poly.type
_entity_poly.pdbx_seq_one_letter_code
_entity_poly.pdbx_strand_id
1 'polypeptide(L)'
;MVRVFSIALLGSLCAVGSPGCKAEEGAEIAGGETSVQRVHHGSVLIEERFAAPEHDLLWVRADRPLQIEFAMKQGQATFAGGEARQAVSVSSDGFVRLPAIQAGPAHDESFIEVSVDGAVLFDDLRVATLPEGAVAQLGELAAPSSDAFVALSDRFAIVDEVVFADDAGWSGKRVSSEDDEGDGAGIEARGLCVRAAWGPGRVEWSISNPSSWGYSVKPETTTSLVWAASPGQDIDGIYNSSWGCGTAYKVPDSCTATVTSSGISCCCNAAMAALGHVCAWVNPGAIGWANCPL
;
A
#
# COMPACT_ATOMS: atom_id res chain seq x y z
N MET A 1 17.46 -20.70 31.61
CA MET A 1 16.66 -19.76 32.42
C MET A 1 16.19 -18.67 31.47
N VAL A 2 15.00 -18.85 30.88
CA VAL A 2 14.47 -17.99 29.81
C VAL A 2 13.78 -16.81 30.49
N ARG A 3 14.29 -15.59 30.26
CA ARG A 3 13.64 -14.36 30.72
C ARG A 3 12.50 -14.04 29.77
N VAL A 4 11.28 -14.31 30.20
CA VAL A 4 10.06 -13.80 29.56
C VAL A 4 9.97 -12.32 29.90
N PHE A 5 10.22 -11.44 28.94
CA PHE A 5 9.89 -10.02 29.08
C PHE A 5 8.37 -9.90 28.92
N SER A 6 7.68 -9.59 30.01
CA SER A 6 6.33 -9.03 29.93
C SER A 6 6.46 -7.64 29.32
N ILE A 7 6.08 -7.51 28.05
CA ILE A 7 5.85 -6.21 27.42
C ILE A 7 4.63 -5.62 28.14
N ALA A 8 4.88 -4.63 28.99
CA ALA A 8 3.82 -3.77 29.46
C ALA A 8 3.27 -3.04 28.23
N LEU A 9 2.00 -3.31 27.90
CA LEU A 9 1.16 -2.47 27.05
C LEU A 9 1.07 -1.08 27.70
N LEU A 10 2.08 -0.24 27.46
CA LEU A 10 1.97 1.20 27.67
C LEU A 10 1.19 1.74 26.48
N GLY A 11 -0.12 1.88 26.71
CA GLY A 11 -1.01 2.55 25.77
C GLY A 11 -0.54 3.98 25.55
N SER A 12 -0.10 4.26 24.33
CA SER A 12 -0.42 5.54 23.69
C SER A 12 -1.72 5.31 22.93
N LEU A 13 -2.83 5.26 23.69
CA LEU A 13 -4.17 5.34 23.12
C LEU A 13 -4.32 6.76 22.58
N CYS A 14 -4.60 6.89 21.29
CA CYS A 14 -5.04 8.16 20.76
C CYS A 14 -6.40 8.49 21.39
N ALA A 15 -6.40 9.35 22.41
CA ALA A 15 -7.63 9.88 22.95
C ALA A 15 -8.33 10.66 21.83
N VAL A 16 -9.61 10.36 21.59
CA VAL A 16 -10.47 11.13 20.69
C VAL A 16 -10.39 12.60 21.12
N GLY A 17 -9.72 13.44 20.32
CA GLY A 17 -9.44 14.86 20.62
C GLY A 17 -7.96 15.26 20.71
N SER A 18 -7.01 14.33 20.62
CA SER A 18 -5.58 14.67 20.52
C SER A 18 -5.23 15.33 19.17
N PRO A 19 -4.32 16.32 19.12
CA PRO A 19 -3.87 16.90 17.87
C PRO A 19 -3.13 15.83 17.06
N GLY A 20 -3.73 15.36 15.96
CA GLY A 20 -3.19 14.28 15.12
C GLY A 20 -4.21 13.20 14.78
N CYS A 21 -5.19 12.94 15.66
CA CYS A 21 -6.26 11.99 15.40
C CYS A 21 -7.49 12.69 14.82
N LYS A 22 -7.48 12.91 13.51
CA LYS A 22 -8.68 13.30 12.76
C LYS A 22 -9.43 12.02 12.38
N ALA A 23 -10.48 11.70 13.13
CA ALA A 23 -11.46 10.73 12.63
C ALA A 23 -12.14 11.36 11.40
N GLU A 24 -11.92 10.80 10.22
CA GLU A 24 -12.79 11.11 9.08
C GLU A 24 -14.17 10.50 9.37
N GLU A 25 -15.23 11.28 9.17
CA GLU A 25 -16.61 10.81 9.35
C GLU A 25 -16.84 9.60 8.43
N GLY A 26 -16.89 8.41 9.03
CA GLY A 26 -17.25 7.18 8.36
C GLY A 26 -18.67 7.22 7.82
N ALA A 27 -18.96 6.38 6.83
CA ALA A 27 -20.27 6.29 6.21
C ALA A 27 -21.38 6.10 7.26
N GLU A 28 -22.40 6.97 7.24
CA GLU A 28 -23.65 6.73 7.97
C GLU A 28 -24.31 5.47 7.39
N ILE A 29 -24.31 4.38 8.17
CA ILE A 29 -25.05 3.18 7.83
C ILE A 29 -26.53 3.51 8.06
N ALA A 30 -27.32 3.50 6.99
CA ALA A 30 -28.70 3.97 7.02
C ALA A 30 -29.54 3.33 8.15
N GLY A 31 -30.07 4.17 9.06
CA GLY A 31 -31.21 3.82 9.92
C GLY A 31 -31.00 3.70 11.43
N GLY A 32 -30.09 4.46 12.07
CA GLY A 32 -29.96 4.51 13.53
C GLY A 32 -28.90 5.49 14.05
N GLU A 33 -28.62 5.46 15.36
CA GLU A 33 -27.46 6.14 15.99
C GLU A 33 -26.16 5.32 15.80
N THR A 34 -26.23 4.20 15.08
CA THR A 34 -25.05 3.40 14.73
C THR A 34 -24.08 4.19 13.87
N SER A 35 -22.81 4.22 14.28
CA SER A 35 -21.72 4.81 13.51
C SER A 35 -20.49 3.91 13.57
N VAL A 36 -19.83 3.70 12.44
CA VAL A 36 -18.55 2.98 12.36
C VAL A 36 -17.49 3.94 11.84
N GLN A 37 -16.42 4.12 12.60
CA GLN A 37 -15.32 5.00 12.26
C GLN A 37 -14.03 4.19 12.15
N ARG A 38 -13.26 4.41 11.09
CA ARG A 38 -11.91 3.87 10.96
C ARG A 38 -11.01 4.66 11.92
N VAL A 39 -10.30 3.97 12.81
CA VAL A 39 -9.38 4.63 13.76
C VAL A 39 -7.94 4.66 13.26
N HIS A 40 -7.64 3.89 12.21
CA HIS A 40 -6.30 3.80 11.65
C HIS A 40 -6.32 3.76 10.11
N HIS A 41 -5.58 4.67 9.48
CA HIS A 41 -5.49 4.85 8.02
C HIS A 41 -4.14 4.41 7.43
N GLY A 42 -3.48 3.43 8.05
CA GLY A 42 -2.17 2.97 7.60
C GLY A 42 -2.15 1.56 7.01
N SER A 43 -0.93 1.12 6.73
CA SER A 43 -0.61 -0.20 6.20
C SER A 43 -0.03 -1.10 7.27
N VAL A 44 -0.35 -2.39 7.19
CA VAL A 44 0.27 -3.43 8.00
C VAL A 44 1.46 -4.00 7.23
N LEU A 45 2.66 -3.79 7.74
CA LEU A 45 3.91 -4.26 7.15
C LEU A 45 4.41 -5.45 7.97
N ILE A 46 4.63 -6.60 7.33
CA ILE A 46 4.98 -7.84 8.05
C ILE A 46 6.11 -8.53 7.31
N GLU A 47 7.18 -8.88 8.00
CA GLU A 47 8.25 -9.67 7.38
C GLU A 47 7.77 -11.08 7.06
N GLU A 48 8.33 -11.68 6.00
CA GLU A 48 7.98 -13.03 5.56
C GLU A 48 8.00 -14.04 6.73
N ARG A 49 7.02 -14.94 6.76
CA ARG A 49 6.86 -15.99 7.80
C ARG A 49 6.51 -15.49 9.20
N PHE A 50 6.36 -14.18 9.41
CA PHE A 50 5.88 -13.61 10.67
C PHE A 50 4.41 -13.21 10.59
N ALA A 51 3.85 -12.86 11.74
CA ALA A 51 2.48 -12.40 11.86
C ALA A 51 2.43 -11.06 12.60
N ALA A 52 1.53 -10.18 12.15
CA ALA A 52 1.11 -9.03 12.92
C ALA A 52 0.02 -9.47 13.93
N PRO A 53 0.10 -9.05 15.20
CA PRO A 53 -0.93 -9.33 16.19
C PRO A 53 -2.23 -8.56 15.88
N GLU A 54 -3.29 -8.92 16.59
CA GLU A 54 -4.52 -8.14 16.60
C GLU A 54 -4.25 -6.70 17.04
N HIS A 55 -4.94 -5.74 16.42
CA HIS A 55 -4.86 -4.33 16.76
C HIS A 55 -6.16 -3.60 16.49
N ASP A 56 -6.40 -2.49 17.17
CA ASP A 56 -7.63 -1.72 17.03
C ASP A 56 -7.70 -1.08 15.62
N LEU A 57 -8.82 -1.29 14.91
CA LEU A 57 -9.01 -0.79 13.54
C LEU A 57 -10.26 0.07 13.38
N LEU A 58 -11.36 -0.31 14.04
CA LEU A 58 -12.61 0.44 14.01
C LEU A 58 -13.01 0.88 15.41
N TRP A 59 -13.59 2.06 15.50
CA TRP A 59 -14.44 2.47 16.62
C TRP A 59 -15.89 2.36 16.19
N VAL A 60 -16.68 1.60 16.93
CA VAL A 60 -18.08 1.33 16.65
C VAL A 60 -18.93 1.94 17.75
N ARG A 61 -19.97 2.67 17.35
CA ARG A 61 -21.16 2.93 18.19
C ARG A 61 -22.30 2.10 17.62
N ALA A 62 -22.91 1.27 18.44
CA ALA A 62 -23.87 0.28 18.01
C ALA A 62 -25.13 0.35 18.90
N ASP A 63 -26.24 0.80 18.31
CA ASP A 63 -27.57 0.75 18.92
C ASP A 63 -28.29 -0.60 18.65
N ARG A 64 -27.68 -1.44 17.81
CA ARG A 64 -28.09 -2.81 17.49
C ARG A 64 -26.87 -3.70 17.24
N PRO A 65 -27.00 -5.03 17.30
CA PRO A 65 -25.94 -5.92 16.87
C PRO A 65 -25.55 -5.67 15.41
N LEU A 66 -24.23 -5.61 15.16
CA LEU A 66 -23.61 -5.47 13.84
C LEU A 66 -22.78 -6.71 13.55
N GLN A 67 -22.79 -7.14 12.29
CA GLN A 67 -21.87 -8.15 11.79
C GLN A 67 -20.77 -7.47 10.98
N ILE A 68 -19.53 -7.55 11.45
CA ILE A 68 -18.37 -7.02 10.75
C ILE A 68 -17.61 -8.18 10.13
N GLU A 69 -17.37 -8.13 8.83
CA GLU A 69 -16.57 -9.13 8.11
C GLU A 69 -15.29 -8.50 7.58
N PHE A 70 -14.17 -9.19 7.80
CA PHE A 70 -12.86 -8.93 7.23
C PHE A 70 -12.60 -9.99 6.16
N ALA A 71 -12.23 -9.57 4.95
CA ALA A 71 -11.97 -10.49 3.84
C ALA A 71 -10.68 -10.11 3.11
N MET A 72 -9.74 -11.06 2.99
CA MET A 72 -8.59 -10.95 2.09
C MET A 72 -9.07 -11.08 0.64
N LYS A 73 -8.96 -10.01 -0.15
CA LYS A 73 -9.43 -9.96 -1.54
C LYS A 73 -8.35 -10.30 -2.55
N GLN A 74 -7.11 -9.93 -2.24
CA GLN A 74 -5.94 -10.03 -3.12
C GLN A 74 -4.69 -10.34 -2.30
N GLY A 75 -3.67 -10.87 -2.97
CA GLY A 75 -2.40 -11.27 -2.36
C GLY A 75 -2.43 -12.64 -1.68
N GLN A 76 -1.34 -12.96 -0.97
CA GLN A 76 -1.13 -14.26 -0.33
C GLN A 76 -1.14 -14.22 1.20
N ALA A 77 -1.33 -13.05 1.82
CA ALA A 77 -1.53 -12.96 3.27
C ALA A 77 -2.85 -13.61 3.68
N THR A 78 -2.89 -14.11 4.92
CA THR A 78 -4.08 -14.73 5.51
C THR A 78 -4.30 -14.22 6.92
N PHE A 79 -5.49 -14.39 7.49
CA PHE A 79 -5.63 -14.22 8.94
C PHE A 79 -4.92 -15.39 9.65
N ALA A 80 -4.46 -15.20 10.89
CA ALA A 80 -3.58 -16.15 11.58
C ALA A 80 -4.15 -17.59 11.75
N GLY A 81 -5.46 -17.78 11.54
CA GLY A 81 -6.09 -19.11 11.43
C GLY A 81 -5.93 -19.81 10.07
N GLY A 82 -5.25 -19.18 9.11
CA GLY A 82 -5.13 -19.61 7.71
C GLY A 82 -6.36 -19.28 6.85
N GLU A 83 -7.35 -18.59 7.40
CA GLU A 83 -8.59 -18.25 6.73
C GLU A 83 -8.45 -16.94 5.94
N ALA A 84 -9.12 -16.85 4.79
CA ALA A 84 -9.22 -15.61 4.00
C ALA A 84 -10.35 -14.69 4.48
N ARG A 85 -11.23 -15.15 5.38
CA ARG A 85 -12.34 -14.38 5.91
C ARG A 85 -12.49 -14.61 7.39
N GLN A 86 -12.81 -13.55 8.12
CA GLN A 86 -13.20 -13.63 9.52
C GLN A 86 -14.35 -12.67 9.79
N ALA A 87 -15.23 -13.05 10.70
CA ALA A 87 -16.36 -12.21 11.06
C ALA A 87 -16.47 -12.06 12.58
N VAL A 88 -16.83 -10.85 13.00
CA VAL A 88 -16.96 -10.45 14.40
C VAL A 88 -18.33 -9.82 14.58
N SER A 89 -19.07 -10.29 15.59
CA SER A 89 -20.34 -9.67 15.99
C SER A 89 -20.10 -8.67 17.09
N VAL A 90 -20.63 -7.46 16.93
CA VAL A 90 -20.48 -6.35 17.89
C VAL A 90 -21.87 -5.95 18.36
N SER A 91 -22.11 -5.97 19.67
CA SER A 91 -23.43 -5.69 20.26
C SER A 91 -23.47 -4.44 21.14
N SER A 92 -22.34 -3.76 21.31
CA SER A 92 -22.21 -2.53 22.09
C SER A 92 -21.09 -1.66 21.54
N ASP A 93 -21.08 -0.39 21.96
CA ASP A 93 -19.99 0.53 21.65
C ASP A 93 -18.62 -0.03 22.05
N GLY A 94 -17.61 0.22 21.22
CA GLY A 94 -16.24 -0.18 21.51
C GLY A 94 -15.34 -0.25 20.28
N PHE A 95 -14.11 -0.69 20.53
CA PHE A 95 -13.15 -0.97 19.47
C PHE A 95 -13.37 -2.36 18.89
N VAL A 96 -13.25 -2.44 17.57
CA VAL A 96 -13.17 -3.70 16.84
C VAL A 96 -11.76 -3.85 16.32
N ARG A 97 -11.17 -4.99 16.65
CA ARG A 97 -9.81 -5.30 16.29
C ARG A 97 -9.75 -5.94 14.92
N LEU A 98 -8.78 -5.51 14.13
CA LEU A 98 -8.35 -6.29 12.98
C LEU A 98 -7.76 -7.61 13.52
N PRO A 99 -8.20 -8.77 13.01
CA PRO A 99 -7.62 -10.04 13.42
C PRO A 99 -6.12 -10.10 13.15
N ALA A 100 -5.41 -10.97 13.86
CA ALA A 100 -4.00 -11.21 13.58
C ALA A 100 -3.81 -11.66 12.11
N ILE A 101 -2.78 -11.13 11.46
CA ILE A 101 -2.50 -11.37 10.04
C ILE A 101 -1.19 -12.12 9.92
N GLN A 102 -1.20 -13.20 9.15
CA GLN A 102 -0.02 -13.96 8.75
C GLN A 102 0.45 -13.46 7.37
N ALA A 103 1.73 -13.10 7.28
CA ALA A 103 2.35 -12.71 6.02
C ALA A 103 2.30 -13.84 4.98
N GLY A 104 2.24 -13.45 3.69
CA GLY A 104 2.34 -14.38 2.58
C GLY A 104 3.73 -15.04 2.48
N PRO A 105 3.89 -16.06 1.63
CA PRO A 105 5.18 -16.70 1.39
C PRO A 105 6.05 -15.95 0.36
N ALA A 106 5.51 -14.93 -0.33
CA ALA A 106 6.23 -14.11 -1.31
C ALA A 106 6.24 -12.64 -0.86
N HIS A 107 7.19 -11.85 -1.35
CA HIS A 107 7.19 -10.39 -1.16
C HIS A 107 6.11 -9.80 -2.05
N ASP A 108 4.92 -9.66 -1.49
CA ASP A 108 3.71 -9.27 -2.19
C ASP A 108 2.88 -8.31 -1.33
N GLU A 109 1.79 -7.82 -1.94
CA GLU A 109 0.80 -7.02 -1.25
C GLU A 109 -0.53 -7.76 -1.22
N SER A 110 -1.21 -7.65 -0.08
CA SER A 110 -2.54 -8.20 0.15
C SER A 110 -3.48 -7.11 0.65
N PHE A 111 -4.77 -7.28 0.40
CA PHE A 111 -5.77 -6.23 0.64
C PHE A 111 -6.97 -6.80 1.38
N ILE A 112 -7.37 -6.08 2.42
CA ILE A 112 -8.47 -6.44 3.31
C ILE A 112 -9.67 -5.55 2.97
N GLU A 113 -10.76 -6.21 2.58
CA GLU A 113 -12.09 -5.63 2.58
C GLU A 113 -12.73 -5.76 3.94
N VAL A 114 -13.31 -4.66 4.40
CA VAL A 114 -14.08 -4.59 5.64
C VAL A 114 -15.51 -4.24 5.28
N SER A 115 -16.45 -5.08 5.69
CA SER A 115 -17.88 -4.86 5.50
C SER A 115 -18.64 -4.91 6.81
N VAL A 116 -19.73 -4.16 6.89
CA VAL A 116 -20.64 -4.10 8.03
C VAL A 116 -22.04 -4.45 7.53
N ASP A 117 -22.62 -5.51 8.08
CA ASP A 117 -23.91 -6.08 7.65
C ASP A 117 -23.98 -6.34 6.12
N GLY A 118 -22.85 -6.72 5.54
CA GLY A 118 -22.71 -7.00 4.10
C GLY A 118 -22.50 -5.76 3.22
N ALA A 119 -22.54 -4.55 3.76
CA ALA A 119 -22.16 -3.33 3.05
C ALA A 119 -20.65 -3.09 3.21
N VAL A 120 -19.92 -2.96 2.11
CA VAL A 120 -18.49 -2.64 2.13
C VAL A 120 -18.28 -1.24 2.71
N LEU A 121 -17.46 -1.15 3.76
CA LEU A 121 -17.07 0.10 4.40
C LEU A 121 -15.81 0.66 3.74
N PHE A 122 -14.81 -0.19 3.52
CA PHE A 122 -13.62 0.08 2.72
C PHE A 122 -13.02 -1.25 2.23
N ASP A 123 -12.29 -1.20 1.11
CA ASP A 123 -11.73 -2.37 0.42
C ASP A 123 -10.22 -2.28 0.15
N ASP A 124 -9.54 -1.33 0.83
CA ASP A 124 -8.17 -0.91 0.53
C ASP A 124 -7.21 -1.01 1.71
N LEU A 125 -7.56 -1.72 2.79
CA LEU A 125 -6.63 -1.88 3.91
C LEU A 125 -5.48 -2.82 3.51
N ARG A 126 -4.30 -2.22 3.34
CA ARG A 126 -3.12 -2.86 2.80
C ARG A 126 -2.35 -3.66 3.84
N VAL A 127 -1.85 -4.82 3.39
CA VAL A 127 -0.88 -5.66 4.08
C VAL A 127 0.28 -5.92 3.14
N ALA A 128 1.50 -5.54 3.53
CA ALA A 128 2.70 -5.79 2.75
C ALA A 128 3.53 -6.91 3.39
N THR A 129 3.86 -7.94 2.61
CA THR A 129 4.85 -8.94 2.99
C THR A 129 6.24 -8.45 2.60
N LEU A 130 7.09 -8.25 3.59
CA LEU A 130 8.42 -7.67 3.41
C LEU A 130 9.53 -8.73 3.51
N PRO A 131 10.71 -8.50 2.89
CA PRO A 131 11.89 -9.31 3.15
C PRO A 131 12.38 -9.18 4.60
N GLU A 132 13.16 -10.16 5.04
CA GLU A 132 13.75 -10.16 6.37
C GLU A 132 14.62 -8.90 6.61
N GLY A 133 14.39 -8.22 7.75
CA GLY A 133 15.13 -7.03 8.17
C GLY A 133 14.59 -5.71 7.62
N ALA A 134 13.56 -5.73 6.78
CA ALA A 134 12.96 -4.52 6.23
C ALA A 134 12.28 -3.66 7.30
N VAL A 135 11.66 -4.26 8.32
CA VAL A 135 10.98 -3.49 9.38
C VAL A 135 12.00 -2.73 10.23
N ALA A 136 13.14 -3.38 10.54
CA ALA A 136 14.24 -2.71 11.22
C ALA A 136 14.78 -1.53 10.39
N GLN A 137 14.96 -1.71 9.08
CA GLN A 137 15.37 -0.62 8.18
C GLN A 137 14.37 0.55 8.16
N LEU A 138 13.07 0.26 8.14
CA LEU A 138 12.04 1.31 8.25
C LEU A 138 12.14 2.08 9.56
N GLY A 139 12.38 1.38 10.68
CA GLY A 139 12.58 2.01 11.99
C GLY A 139 13.80 2.92 12.04
N GLU A 140 14.88 2.58 11.33
CA GLU A 140 16.08 3.43 11.22
C GLU A 140 15.87 4.68 10.35
N LEU A 141 14.98 4.59 9.36
CA LEU A 141 14.68 5.69 8.44
C LEU A 141 13.71 6.71 9.04
N ALA A 142 12.83 6.30 9.94
CA ALA A 142 11.93 7.21 10.62
C ALA A 142 12.65 8.02 11.71
N ALA A 143 12.14 9.21 12.00
CA ALA A 143 12.61 9.97 13.15
C ALA A 143 12.40 9.16 14.45
N PRO A 144 13.30 9.23 15.46
CA PRO A 144 13.17 8.49 16.73
C PRO A 144 11.88 8.76 17.54
N SER A 145 11.11 9.78 17.15
CA SER A 145 9.83 10.18 17.74
C SER A 145 8.72 10.28 16.69
N SER A 146 8.84 9.53 15.60
CA SER A 146 7.89 9.56 14.50
C SER A 146 6.54 9.04 14.95
N ASP A 147 5.49 9.84 14.75
CA ASP A 147 4.10 9.42 14.94
C ASP A 147 3.61 8.55 13.77
N ALA A 148 4.48 8.25 12.80
CA ALA A 148 4.16 7.40 11.66
C ALA A 148 3.93 5.94 12.06
N PHE A 149 4.52 5.47 13.16
CA PHE A 149 4.31 4.12 13.64
C PHE A 149 3.22 4.07 14.70
N VAL A 150 2.08 3.50 14.33
CA VAL A 150 1.02 3.15 15.29
C VAL A 150 1.45 1.93 16.12
N ALA A 151 2.19 1.01 15.50
CA ALA A 151 2.89 -0.06 16.19
C ALA A 151 4.20 -0.36 15.46
N LEU A 152 5.27 -0.61 16.20
CA LEU A 152 6.56 -1.05 15.67
C LEU A 152 7.10 -2.19 16.53
N SER A 153 7.55 -3.23 15.85
CA SER A 153 8.18 -4.43 16.40
C SER A 153 9.43 -4.75 15.59
N ASP A 154 10.17 -5.78 15.99
CA ASP A 154 11.33 -6.26 15.24
C ASP A 154 10.93 -6.84 13.86
N ARG A 155 9.68 -7.29 13.68
CA ARG A 155 9.23 -8.07 12.52
C ARG A 155 7.91 -7.61 11.88
N PHE A 156 7.26 -6.60 12.45
CA PHE A 156 6.08 -5.99 11.84
C PHE A 156 6.00 -4.51 12.22
N ALA A 157 5.32 -3.73 11.39
CA ALA A 157 4.98 -2.36 11.66
C ALA A 157 3.54 -2.07 11.21
N ILE A 158 2.89 -1.14 11.89
CA ILE A 158 1.63 -0.54 11.46
C ILE A 158 1.95 0.93 11.22
N VAL A 159 1.89 1.34 9.95
CA VAL A 159 2.46 2.61 9.50
C VAL A 159 1.38 3.51 8.93
N ASP A 160 1.18 4.68 9.53
CA ASP A 160 0.52 5.80 8.86
C ASP A 160 1.45 6.34 7.78
N GLU A 161 1.11 6.02 6.53
CA GLU A 161 1.99 6.26 5.38
C GLU A 161 2.10 7.75 5.04
N VAL A 162 1.09 8.55 5.40
CA VAL A 162 1.10 10.01 5.19
C VAL A 162 2.12 10.62 6.13
N VAL A 163 2.02 10.30 7.42
CA VAL A 163 2.95 10.80 8.44
C VAL A 163 4.36 10.27 8.18
N PHE A 164 4.49 9.01 7.75
CA PHE A 164 5.79 8.43 7.38
C PHE A 164 6.46 9.20 6.25
N ALA A 165 5.71 9.55 5.20
CA ALA A 165 6.24 10.32 4.08
C ALA A 165 6.69 11.72 4.53
N ASP A 166 5.96 12.37 5.43
CA ASP A 166 6.34 13.67 5.97
C ASP A 166 7.62 13.56 6.83
N ASP A 167 7.69 12.59 7.74
CA ASP A 167 8.82 12.38 8.65
C ASP A 167 10.10 11.94 7.94
N ALA A 168 9.98 11.13 6.89
CA ALA A 168 11.11 10.74 6.04
C ALA A 168 11.63 11.89 5.15
N GLY A 169 11.01 13.08 5.21
CA GLY A 169 11.34 14.21 4.33
C GLY A 169 11.00 13.93 2.87
N TRP A 170 10.00 13.08 2.66
CA TRP A 170 9.59 12.53 1.37
C TRP A 170 8.36 13.18 0.78
N SER A 171 7.83 14.21 1.42
CA SER A 171 6.77 15.04 0.89
C SER A 171 7.23 15.81 -0.35
N GLY A 172 6.89 15.28 -1.53
CA GLY A 172 6.44 16.08 -2.67
C GLY A 172 7.40 17.15 -3.19
N LYS A 173 8.72 16.97 -3.11
CA LYS A 173 9.62 17.77 -3.94
C LYS A 173 9.39 17.35 -5.40
N ARG A 174 8.52 18.08 -6.11
CA ARG A 174 8.59 18.15 -7.58
C ARG A 174 10.03 18.54 -7.89
N VAL A 175 10.82 17.59 -8.37
CA VAL A 175 12.06 17.90 -9.06
C VAL A 175 11.63 18.48 -10.39
N SER A 176 11.42 19.80 -10.42
CA SER A 176 11.41 20.54 -11.68
C SER A 176 12.77 20.32 -12.32
N SER A 177 12.77 19.73 -13.50
CA SER A 177 13.92 19.69 -14.38
C SER A 177 14.18 21.08 -14.95
N GLU A 178 14.64 22.01 -14.12
CA GLU A 178 15.22 23.26 -14.57
C GLU A 178 16.48 23.46 -13.73
N ASP A 179 17.61 23.62 -14.43
CA ASP A 179 18.97 23.90 -13.95
C ASP A 179 19.82 22.68 -13.52
N ASP A 180 20.32 21.92 -14.51
CA ASP A 180 21.74 21.52 -14.52
C ASP A 180 22.19 21.12 -15.93
N GLU A 181 22.76 22.08 -16.65
CA GLU A 181 23.65 21.82 -17.79
C GLU A 181 24.99 21.29 -17.24
N GLY A 182 25.14 19.98 -17.06
CA GLY A 182 26.45 19.43 -16.67
C GLY A 182 26.46 17.93 -16.41
N ASP A 183 27.03 17.17 -17.35
CA ASP A 183 27.49 15.79 -17.23
C ASP A 183 26.46 14.71 -16.80
N GLY A 184 25.82 14.11 -17.80
CA GLY A 184 26.10 12.70 -18.13
C GLY A 184 25.68 11.58 -17.18
N ALA A 185 24.94 11.84 -16.11
CA ALA A 185 24.23 10.83 -15.33
C ALA A 185 22.83 11.35 -15.01
N GLY A 186 21.86 11.03 -15.85
CA GLY A 186 20.47 11.46 -15.68
C GLY A 186 19.93 11.02 -14.33
N ILE A 187 19.83 11.96 -13.38
CA ILE A 187 19.09 11.78 -12.14
C ILE A 187 17.61 11.85 -12.51
N GLU A 188 17.00 10.69 -12.76
CA GLU A 188 15.56 10.60 -12.97
C GLU A 188 14.83 10.99 -11.67
N ALA A 189 13.91 11.92 -11.79
CA ALA A 189 13.05 12.39 -10.72
C ALA A 189 12.20 11.23 -10.15
N ARG A 190 12.59 10.73 -8.97
CA ARG A 190 11.78 9.82 -8.14
C ARG A 190 10.71 10.62 -7.39
N GLY A 191 9.65 11.02 -8.08
CA GLY A 191 8.54 11.76 -7.46
C GLY A 191 7.71 10.86 -6.54
N LEU A 192 8.07 10.75 -5.26
CA LEU A 192 7.23 10.08 -4.28
C LEU A 192 5.96 10.91 -4.04
N CYS A 193 4.79 10.29 -4.14
CA CYS A 193 3.53 10.95 -3.81
C CYS A 193 2.70 10.03 -2.92
N VAL A 194 2.05 10.59 -1.91
CA VAL A 194 1.21 9.81 -1.02
C VAL A 194 -0.15 9.65 -1.71
N ARG A 195 -0.42 8.46 -2.22
CA ARG A 195 -1.72 8.06 -2.79
C ARG A 195 -2.20 6.79 -2.08
N ALA A 196 -3.52 6.59 -2.05
CA ALA A 196 -4.14 5.37 -1.53
C ALA A 196 -3.50 4.15 -2.20
N ALA A 197 -3.18 3.14 -1.39
CA ALA A 197 -2.59 1.91 -1.87
C ALA A 197 -3.49 1.25 -2.92
N TRP A 198 -2.95 1.02 -4.11
CA TRP A 198 -3.60 0.19 -5.12
C TRP A 198 -3.06 -1.23 -5.00
N GLY A 199 -3.99 -2.19 -5.14
CA GLY A 199 -3.72 -3.62 -5.14
C GLY A 199 -2.44 -4.02 -5.90
N PRO A 200 -2.44 -3.71 -7.19
CA PRO A 200 -1.32 -3.88 -8.11
C PRO A 200 -0.65 -2.57 -8.51
N GLY A 201 0.47 -2.71 -9.23
CA GLY A 201 1.08 -1.62 -9.96
C GLY A 201 0.06 -1.10 -10.97
N ARG A 202 0.00 0.22 -11.15
CA ARG A 202 -1.06 0.81 -11.97
C ARG A 202 -0.52 1.83 -12.94
N VAL A 203 -1.11 1.89 -14.12
CA VAL A 203 -0.90 3.00 -15.05
C VAL A 203 -2.19 3.79 -15.23
N GLU A 204 -2.08 5.11 -15.15
CA GLU A 204 -3.10 6.07 -15.56
C GLU A 204 -2.68 6.71 -16.88
N TRP A 205 -3.47 6.50 -17.92
CA TRP A 205 -3.24 7.06 -19.25
C TRP A 205 -3.94 8.41 -19.35
N SER A 206 -3.16 9.50 -19.34
CA SER A 206 -3.66 10.84 -19.72
C SER A 206 -3.75 11.02 -21.24
N ILE A 207 -3.44 9.97 -22.00
CA ILE A 207 -3.55 9.89 -23.46
C ILE A 207 -4.81 9.07 -23.78
N SER A 208 -5.65 9.55 -24.69
CA SER A 208 -6.96 8.95 -25.00
C SER A 208 -6.92 7.65 -25.81
N ASN A 209 -5.81 7.34 -26.48
CA ASN A 209 -5.65 6.10 -27.24
C ASN A 209 -4.19 5.60 -27.20
N PRO A 210 -3.71 5.12 -26.04
CA PRO A 210 -2.30 4.81 -25.83
C PRO A 210 -1.79 3.69 -26.75
N SER A 211 -2.63 2.71 -27.11
CA SER A 211 -2.25 1.66 -28.07
C SER A 211 -1.88 2.22 -29.45
N SER A 212 -2.62 3.21 -29.95
CA SER A 212 -2.27 3.89 -31.22
C SER A 212 -0.97 4.70 -31.15
N TRP A 213 -0.50 5.00 -29.93
CA TRP A 213 0.79 5.64 -29.66
C TRP A 213 1.91 4.61 -29.42
N GLY A 214 1.64 3.34 -29.73
CA GLY A 214 2.61 2.25 -29.63
C GLY A 214 2.81 1.71 -28.22
N TYR A 215 1.94 2.07 -27.26
CA TYR A 215 2.05 1.54 -25.90
C TYR A 215 1.41 0.16 -25.76
N SER A 216 2.16 -0.74 -25.14
CA SER A 216 1.67 -2.03 -24.61
C SER A 216 2.06 -2.14 -23.14
N VAL A 217 1.43 -3.06 -22.42
CA VAL A 217 1.71 -3.28 -20.99
C VAL A 217 1.91 -4.76 -20.73
N LYS A 218 2.72 -5.06 -19.70
CA LYS A 218 2.70 -6.37 -19.04
C LYS A 218 1.67 -6.26 -17.89
N PRO A 219 0.53 -6.97 -17.96
CA PRO A 219 -0.37 -7.07 -16.82
C PRO A 219 0.29 -7.80 -15.65
N GLU A 220 -0.21 -7.60 -14.45
CA GLU A 220 0.27 -8.32 -13.25
C GLU A 220 0.10 -9.84 -13.37
N THR A 221 -1.03 -10.25 -13.93
CA THR A 221 -1.48 -11.64 -13.91
C THR A 221 -0.91 -12.51 -15.02
N THR A 222 -0.18 -11.93 -15.97
CA THR A 222 0.33 -12.67 -17.14
C THR A 222 1.65 -12.11 -17.64
N THR A 223 2.46 -12.97 -18.24
CA THR A 223 3.70 -12.59 -18.93
C THR A 223 3.48 -12.14 -20.37
N SER A 224 2.29 -12.39 -20.92
CA SER A 224 1.91 -11.93 -22.26
C SER A 224 1.54 -10.46 -22.25
N LEU A 225 2.13 -9.69 -23.16
CA LEU A 225 1.78 -8.28 -23.33
C LEU A 225 0.37 -8.12 -23.88
N VAL A 226 -0.27 -7.02 -23.48
CA VAL A 226 -1.55 -6.56 -24.04
C VAL A 226 -1.41 -5.11 -24.47
N TRP A 227 -2.24 -4.68 -25.42
CA TRP A 227 -2.28 -3.28 -25.84
C TRP A 227 -2.71 -2.38 -24.67
N ALA A 228 -2.11 -1.20 -24.58
CA ALA A 228 -2.50 -0.22 -23.58
C ALA A 228 -3.93 0.28 -23.83
N ALA A 229 -4.68 0.51 -22.75
CA ALA A 229 -6.07 0.91 -22.75
C ALA A 229 -6.32 1.99 -21.68
N SER A 230 -6.86 3.13 -22.12
CA SER A 230 -7.29 4.22 -21.24
C SER A 230 -8.60 3.88 -20.49
N PRO A 231 -8.86 4.47 -19.31
CA PRO A 231 -8.04 5.49 -18.64
C PRO A 231 -6.94 4.90 -17.75
N GLY A 232 -6.96 3.59 -17.47
CA GLY A 232 -5.93 2.97 -16.66
C GLY A 232 -6.01 1.45 -16.66
N GLN A 233 -4.91 0.83 -16.25
CA GLN A 233 -4.75 -0.63 -16.21
C GLN A 233 -3.86 -1.01 -15.03
N ASP A 234 -4.14 -2.18 -14.47
CA ASP A 234 -3.29 -2.84 -13.49
C ASP A 234 -2.17 -3.58 -14.24
N ILE A 235 -0.93 -3.22 -13.92
CA ILE A 235 0.27 -3.55 -14.70
C ILE A 235 1.47 -3.75 -13.79
N ASP A 236 2.40 -4.54 -14.31
CA ASP A 236 3.71 -4.72 -13.72
C ASP A 236 4.75 -3.89 -14.50
N GLY A 237 4.49 -3.62 -15.80
CA GLY A 237 5.36 -2.80 -16.64
C GLY A 237 4.71 -2.20 -17.88
N ILE A 238 5.26 -1.06 -18.31
CA ILE A 238 4.88 -0.31 -19.50
C ILE A 238 5.93 -0.55 -20.59
N TYR A 239 5.47 -0.66 -21.83
CA TYR A 239 6.29 -0.76 -23.03
C TYR A 239 5.84 0.29 -24.05
N ASN A 240 6.76 0.72 -24.92
CA ASN A 240 6.42 1.54 -26.07
C ASN A 240 7.26 1.08 -27.28
N SER A 241 6.63 1.00 -28.46
CA SER A 241 7.31 0.62 -29.71
C SER A 241 8.50 1.53 -30.06
N SER A 242 8.47 2.79 -29.65
CA SER A 242 9.58 3.74 -29.86
C SER A 242 10.80 3.51 -28.96
N TRP A 243 10.66 2.78 -27.84
CA TRP A 243 11.79 2.46 -26.94
C TRP A 243 12.62 1.27 -27.44
N GLY A 244 12.08 0.50 -28.37
CA GLY A 244 12.69 -0.72 -28.89
C GLY A 244 12.59 -1.91 -27.92
N CYS A 245 13.23 -3.02 -28.31
CA CYS A 245 13.35 -4.21 -27.45
C CYS A 245 14.40 -4.01 -26.36
N GLY A 246 14.25 -4.72 -25.24
CA GLY A 246 15.19 -4.68 -24.12
C GLY A 246 14.93 -3.52 -23.16
N THR A 247 13.84 -2.77 -23.34
CA THR A 247 13.48 -1.61 -22.52
C THR A 247 12.01 -1.68 -22.14
N ALA A 248 11.71 -1.65 -20.85
CA ALA A 248 10.38 -1.39 -20.31
C ALA A 248 10.49 -0.52 -19.06
N TYR A 249 9.39 0.12 -18.69
CA TYR A 249 9.28 0.87 -17.44
C TYR A 249 8.52 0.03 -16.41
N LYS A 250 9.20 -0.51 -15.40
CA LYS A 250 8.58 -1.29 -14.33
C LYS A 250 7.83 -0.37 -13.38
N VAL A 251 6.61 -0.77 -13.04
CA VAL A 251 5.76 -0.12 -12.05
C VAL A 251 5.48 -1.15 -10.95
N PRO A 252 6.17 -1.09 -9.80
CA PRO A 252 5.91 -1.99 -8.69
C PRO A 252 4.48 -1.89 -8.15
N ASP A 253 4.05 -2.90 -7.42
CA ASP A 253 2.72 -3.04 -6.80
C ASP A 253 2.32 -1.80 -5.98
N SER A 254 3.30 -1.24 -5.26
CA SER A 254 3.16 -0.04 -4.44
C SER A 254 3.21 1.27 -5.22
N CYS A 255 3.17 1.24 -6.55
CA CYS A 255 3.37 2.41 -7.39
C CYS A 255 2.27 2.59 -8.45
N THR A 256 2.02 3.85 -8.80
CA THR A 256 1.21 4.24 -9.95
C THR A 256 2.03 5.12 -10.89
N ALA A 257 2.03 4.79 -12.17
CA ALA A 257 2.57 5.62 -13.23
C ALA A 257 1.46 6.40 -13.93
N THR A 258 1.64 7.69 -14.15
CA THR A 258 0.80 8.49 -15.05
C THR A 258 1.56 8.75 -16.33
N VAL A 259 1.00 8.31 -17.47
CA VAL A 259 1.59 8.54 -18.80
C VAL A 259 0.87 9.70 -19.48
N THR A 260 1.64 10.72 -19.82
CA THR A 260 1.20 11.91 -20.54
C THR A 260 1.89 12.00 -21.90
N SER A 261 1.46 12.92 -22.76
CA SER A 261 2.17 13.19 -24.02
C SER A 261 3.60 13.69 -23.83
N SER A 262 3.92 14.27 -22.67
CA SER A 262 5.25 14.78 -22.31
C SER A 262 6.17 13.74 -21.67
N GLY A 263 5.65 12.59 -21.24
CA GLY A 263 6.45 11.57 -20.56
C GLY A 263 5.68 10.81 -19.48
N ILE A 264 6.41 10.04 -18.69
CA ILE A 264 5.90 9.22 -17.61
C ILE A 264 6.29 9.86 -16.28
N SER A 265 5.32 10.04 -15.39
CA SER A 265 5.58 10.32 -13.97
C SER A 265 5.20 9.10 -13.15
N CYS A 266 6.02 8.69 -12.20
CA CYS A 266 5.67 7.62 -11.26
C CYS A 266 5.60 8.15 -9.84
N CYS A 267 4.68 7.58 -9.10
CA CYS A 267 4.44 7.83 -7.70
C CYS A 267 4.36 6.50 -6.96
N CYS A 268 5.11 6.36 -5.88
CA CYS A 268 5.15 5.15 -5.07
C CYS A 268 4.74 5.45 -3.63
N ASN A 269 4.27 4.41 -2.95
CA ASN A 269 4.12 4.41 -1.52
C ASN A 269 5.44 4.74 -0.82
N ALA A 270 5.38 5.61 0.19
CA ALA A 270 6.56 6.09 0.89
C ALA A 270 7.34 4.94 1.55
N ALA A 271 6.70 4.20 2.46
CA ALA A 271 7.34 3.09 3.16
C ALA A 271 7.93 2.03 2.21
N MET A 272 7.29 1.76 1.08
CA MET A 272 7.84 0.80 0.10
C MET A 272 8.97 1.37 -0.74
N ALA A 273 8.91 2.64 -1.11
CA ALA A 273 10.02 3.30 -1.80
C ALA A 273 11.28 3.32 -0.93
N ALA A 274 11.12 3.41 0.40
CA ALA A 274 12.18 3.22 1.39
C ALA A 274 12.95 1.92 1.20
N LEU A 275 12.20 0.86 0.89
CA LEU A 275 12.68 -0.49 0.70
C LEU A 275 13.12 -0.75 -0.75
N GLY A 276 13.17 0.30 -1.58
CA GLY A 276 13.60 0.20 -2.97
C GLY A 276 12.52 -0.22 -3.95
N HIS A 277 11.25 -0.34 -3.52
CA HIS A 277 10.11 -0.55 -4.42
C HIS A 277 9.78 0.78 -5.11
N VAL A 278 10.55 1.09 -6.15
CA VAL A 278 10.40 2.29 -6.96
C VAL A 278 10.25 1.92 -8.43
N CYS A 279 9.52 2.74 -9.18
CA CYS A 279 9.53 2.60 -10.64
C CYS A 279 10.94 2.76 -11.20
N ALA A 280 11.24 1.99 -12.24
CA ALA A 280 12.54 2.02 -12.88
C ALA A 280 12.46 1.52 -14.32
N TRP A 281 13.36 2.01 -15.16
CA TRP A 281 13.66 1.36 -16.42
C TRP A 281 14.37 0.03 -16.17
N VAL A 282 13.88 -1.01 -16.85
CA VAL A 282 14.40 -2.37 -16.72
C VAL A 282 14.66 -2.97 -18.09
N ASN A 283 15.58 -3.93 -18.11
CA ASN A 283 15.69 -4.87 -19.22
C ASN A 283 14.68 -6.01 -19.00
N PRO A 284 13.60 -6.10 -19.80
CA PRO A 284 12.54 -7.08 -19.57
C PRO A 284 13.03 -8.52 -19.65
N GLY A 285 13.95 -8.82 -20.59
CA GLY A 285 14.51 -10.15 -20.75
C GLY A 285 15.32 -10.61 -19.53
N ALA A 286 15.94 -9.68 -18.80
CA ALA A 286 16.70 -10.00 -17.58
C ALA A 286 15.81 -10.38 -16.39
N ILE A 287 14.53 -10.00 -16.42
CA ILE A 287 13.55 -10.26 -15.36
C ILE A 287 12.43 -11.23 -15.80
N GLY A 288 12.64 -11.94 -16.92
CA GLY A 288 11.73 -12.98 -17.40
C GLY A 288 10.46 -12.47 -18.10
N TRP A 289 10.43 -11.21 -18.51
CA TRP A 289 9.31 -10.62 -19.26
C TRP A 289 9.52 -10.72 -20.77
N ALA A 290 8.46 -10.43 -21.54
CA ALA A 290 8.57 -10.28 -22.98
C ALA A 290 9.59 -9.18 -23.33
N ASN A 291 10.56 -9.52 -24.19
CA ASN A 291 11.69 -8.63 -24.46
C ASN A 291 11.34 -7.45 -25.39
N CYS A 292 10.25 -7.53 -26.14
CA CYS A 292 9.85 -6.53 -27.12
C CYS A 292 8.40 -6.10 -26.89
N PRO A 293 8.03 -4.84 -27.23
CA PRO A 293 6.63 -4.40 -27.29
C PRO A 293 5.81 -5.20 -28.32
N LEU A 294 4.47 -5.08 -28.25
CA LEU A 294 3.55 -5.65 -29.24
C LEU A 294 3.68 -5.01 -30.64
#